data_AF-A0A1V2P9U5-F1
#
_entry.id   AF-A0A1V2P9U5-F1
#
_cell.length_a   1.000
_cell.length_b   1.000
_cell.length_c   1.000
_cell.angle_alpha   90.00
_cell.angle_beta   90.00
_cell.angle_gamma   90.00
#
_symmetry.space_group_name_H-M   'P 1'
#
loop_
_entity.id
_entity.type
_entity.pdbx_description
1 polymer ?
#
loop_
_entity_poly.entity_id
_entity_poly.type
_entity_poly.pdbx_seq_one_letter_code
_entity_poly.pdbx_strand_id
1 'polypeptide(L)'
;MLSTQTVVAPEQTAPSGPRRPENTGPRRALKEPVLVILGGLALAVAFCWPIVRAPRTTVLFDLGDPLLQTWELAWQRHFLFDGGDFWTGNIFLGAKNNFAFTDSLLGYLPFSLIGGDDQAGALLRYNIVFLFASTLAFVGGYWLVRQLGGSWHAAALGGVVFAWAPWRLAHVHHLNLLSTGGIALALFALARGHGFSLRGGFRPELARPGWALAGWLIATWQITIGFATGLPFSYVLGAVGVAIAVSMWRKRSQITRRLVLANGVGVGVLLVITLLMILPYLRVVDIYQFKRTAEELAVYSPPPQGLITTSHFSWLWSDTALTRWTWEMDPAPWEKWIFPGLVLIMFAVIGLFVSAWSRRARILLGAGAVLTGILALGTSFFHGTFTYLLVWRFMPGWDALRTPGRLIIWTTLLLILLAAGAVTRLAQALAEKRTGSPVKRRLLGLVMVLPAVGAVVESAPVLPYAHPPQPPAALSEAFRMEPAGPTLVLPIHLTGDSIPMLWSIKEGFPVIANGNTGNYPKSWTELSKAATAFPSPRSVDDFKSHGIRKVIVIRSLLERPRSADDKSPTYERALLRSVQGLPVTRTDLDSDVVVFTLH
;
A
#
# COMPACT_ATOMS: atom_id res chain seq x y z
N MET A 1 -20.33 19.52 94.65
CA MET A 1 -19.55 18.39 94.11
C MET A 1 -20.02 18.12 92.69
N LEU A 2 -19.21 18.55 91.72
CA LEU A 2 -19.41 18.37 90.28
C LEU A 2 -18.58 17.17 89.81
N SER A 3 -19.15 16.24 89.06
CA SER A 3 -18.41 15.35 88.14
C SER A 3 -19.39 14.75 87.12
N THR A 4 -19.59 15.42 85.99
CA THR A 4 -19.07 15.10 84.65
C THR A 4 -19.46 13.74 84.07
N GLN A 5 -20.52 13.74 83.25
CA GLN A 5 -20.81 12.73 82.22
C GLN A 5 -19.83 12.89 81.05
N THR A 6 -19.17 11.81 80.65
CA THR A 6 -18.30 11.75 79.46
C THR A 6 -19.11 11.32 78.25
N VAL A 7 -19.21 12.21 77.26
CA VAL A 7 -19.78 11.96 75.93
C VAL A 7 -18.70 11.28 75.07
N VAL A 8 -19.00 10.09 74.54
CA VAL A 8 -18.15 9.38 73.58
C VAL A 8 -18.40 9.95 72.17
N ALA A 9 -17.36 10.49 71.54
CA ALA A 9 -17.39 11.01 70.18
C ALA A 9 -17.34 9.88 69.13
N PRO A 10 -17.98 10.02 67.96
CA PRO A 10 -17.92 9.01 66.90
C PRO A 10 -16.58 9.02 66.17
N GLU A 11 -16.05 7.81 65.96
CA GLU A 11 -14.80 7.50 65.28
C GLU A 11 -14.83 7.97 63.81
N GLN A 12 -13.99 8.97 63.49
CA GLN A 12 -13.79 9.45 62.13
C GLN A 12 -13.06 8.39 61.31
N THR A 13 -13.77 7.75 60.38
CA THR A 13 -13.16 6.89 59.35
C THR A 13 -12.21 7.70 58.48
N ALA A 14 -10.91 7.38 58.56
CA ALA A 14 -9.85 8.00 57.77
C ALA A 14 -10.09 7.81 56.26
N PRO A 15 -9.76 8.81 55.42
CA PRO A 15 -9.89 8.70 53.97
C PRO A 15 -8.93 7.63 53.42
N SER A 16 -9.47 6.69 52.67
CA SER A 16 -8.73 5.64 51.95
C SER A 16 -7.63 6.26 51.09
N GLY A 17 -6.36 6.04 51.46
CA GLY A 17 -5.21 6.52 50.72
C GLY A 17 -5.19 6.04 49.25
N PRO A 18 -4.46 6.73 48.36
CA PRO A 18 -4.39 6.38 46.96
C PRO A 18 -3.84 4.97 46.79
N ARG A 19 -4.64 4.07 46.19
CA ARG A 19 -4.20 2.72 45.80
C ARG A 19 -2.94 2.83 44.95
N ARG A 20 -1.82 2.31 45.47
CA ARG A 20 -0.60 2.08 44.68
C ARG A 20 -0.97 1.31 43.40
N PRO A 21 -0.44 1.68 42.23
CA PRO A 21 -0.67 0.92 41.01
C PRO A 21 -0.13 -0.50 41.23
N GLU A 22 -1.00 -1.51 41.04
CA GLU A 22 -0.59 -2.90 41.02
C GLU A 22 0.54 -3.06 40.01
N ASN A 23 1.69 -3.51 40.50
CA ASN A 23 2.89 -3.77 39.73
C ASN A 23 2.59 -4.94 38.78
N THR A 24 2.07 -4.64 37.59
CA THR A 24 1.79 -5.65 36.57
C THR A 24 3.13 -6.16 36.04
N GLY A 25 3.52 -7.38 36.46
CA GLY A 25 4.84 -7.94 36.13
C GLY A 25 5.14 -7.97 34.62
N PRO A 26 6.43 -8.04 34.23
CA PRO A 26 6.91 -7.94 32.84
C PRO A 26 6.24 -8.94 31.89
N ARG A 27 5.77 -10.08 32.41
CA ARG A 27 5.01 -11.09 31.66
C ARG A 27 3.64 -10.63 31.14
N ARG A 28 2.99 -9.61 31.73
CA ARG A 28 1.75 -9.02 31.19
C ARG A 28 2.04 -7.97 30.10
N ALA A 29 3.15 -7.25 30.23
CA ALA A 29 3.53 -6.18 29.29
C ALA A 29 3.89 -6.71 27.89
N LEU A 30 4.48 -7.90 27.79
CA LEU A 30 4.84 -8.52 26.51
C LEU A 30 3.68 -9.26 25.83
N LYS A 31 2.57 -9.54 26.53
CA LYS A 31 1.45 -10.32 25.98
C LYS A 31 0.66 -9.54 24.92
N GLU A 32 0.34 -8.27 25.16
CA GLU A 32 -0.47 -7.48 24.22
C GLU A 32 0.23 -7.30 22.85
N PRO A 33 1.50 -6.87 22.77
CA PRO A 33 2.20 -6.75 21.48
C PRO A 33 2.25 -8.06 20.69
N VAL A 34 2.58 -9.17 21.36
CA VAL A 34 2.66 -10.48 20.70
C VAL A 34 1.29 -10.91 20.17
N LEU A 35 0.23 -10.76 20.97
CA LEU A 35 -1.14 -11.11 20.54
C LEU A 35 -1.63 -10.25 19.37
N VAL A 36 -1.26 -8.97 19.33
CA VAL A 36 -1.63 -8.06 18.23
C VAL A 36 -0.93 -8.47 16.93
N ILE A 37 0.36 -8.81 16.99
CA ILE A 37 1.12 -9.29 15.83
C ILE A 37 0.55 -10.63 15.36
N LEU A 38 0.36 -11.59 16.27
CA LEU A 38 -0.19 -12.90 15.93
C LEU A 38 -1.63 -12.80 15.41
N GLY A 39 -2.45 -11.91 15.97
CA GLY A 39 -3.82 -11.67 15.50
C GLY A 39 -3.86 -11.06 14.10
N GLY A 40 -3.02 -10.05 13.83
CA GLY A 40 -2.89 -9.47 12.50
C GLY A 40 -2.38 -10.48 11.46
N LEU A 41 -1.38 -11.28 11.83
CA LEU A 41 -0.83 -12.33 10.98
C LEU A 41 -1.84 -13.45 10.73
N ALA A 42 -2.56 -13.90 11.76
CA ALA A 42 -3.60 -14.93 11.62
C ALA A 42 -4.71 -14.47 10.68
N LEU A 43 -5.14 -13.20 10.79
CA LEU A 43 -6.13 -12.62 9.89
C LEU A 43 -5.58 -12.53 8.45
N ALA A 44 -4.34 -12.09 8.27
CA ALA A 44 -3.71 -12.06 6.95
C ALA A 44 -3.56 -13.45 6.33
N VAL A 45 -3.15 -14.46 7.10
CA VAL A 45 -3.07 -15.85 6.65
C VAL A 45 -4.44 -16.39 6.25
N ALA A 46 -5.48 -16.10 7.02
CA ALA A 46 -6.84 -16.55 6.71
C ALA A 46 -7.37 -15.89 5.42
N PHE A 47 -7.17 -14.58 5.27
CA PHE A 47 -7.68 -13.80 4.14
C PHE A 47 -6.87 -14.02 2.85
N CYS A 48 -5.60 -14.38 2.98
CA CYS A 48 -4.69 -14.66 1.87
C CYS A 48 -4.35 -16.15 1.75
N TRP A 49 -5.25 -17.04 2.17
CA TRP A 49 -5.00 -18.48 2.21
C TRP A 49 -4.42 -19.09 0.92
N PRO A 50 -4.85 -18.68 -0.30
CA PRO A 50 -4.29 -19.24 -1.54
C PRO A 50 -2.77 -19.06 -1.65
N ILE A 51 -2.24 -17.87 -1.34
CA ILE A 51 -0.79 -17.61 -1.40
C ILE A 51 -0.03 -18.21 -0.21
N VAL A 52 -0.70 -18.53 0.89
CA VAL A 52 -0.09 -19.29 2.01
C VAL A 52 0.08 -20.76 1.62
N ARG A 53 -0.89 -21.34 0.90
CA ARG A 53 -0.84 -22.74 0.46
C ARG A 53 0.18 -22.96 -0.64
N ALA A 54 0.30 -22.01 -1.57
CA ALA A 54 1.14 -22.13 -2.77
C ALA A 54 2.02 -20.88 -2.99
N PRO A 55 2.90 -20.53 -2.03
CA PRO A 55 3.59 -19.22 -2.03
C PRO A 55 4.59 -19.03 -3.16
N ARG A 56 4.99 -20.11 -3.84
CA ARG A 56 5.99 -20.11 -4.93
C ARG A 56 5.38 -20.10 -6.33
N THR A 57 4.05 -20.26 -6.45
CA THR A 57 3.40 -20.55 -7.74
C THR A 57 2.09 -19.79 -7.92
N THR A 58 1.72 -18.94 -6.96
CA THR A 58 0.42 -18.28 -6.93
C THR A 58 0.60 -16.81 -6.54
N VAL A 59 -0.16 -15.95 -7.19
CA VAL A 59 -0.34 -14.54 -6.80
C VAL A 59 -1.83 -14.29 -6.58
N LEU A 60 -2.16 -13.34 -5.72
CA LEU A 60 -3.54 -12.90 -5.56
C LEU A 60 -3.95 -12.07 -6.78
N PHE A 61 -5.23 -12.16 -7.12
CA PHE A 61 -5.90 -11.37 -8.14
C PHE A 61 -5.60 -11.79 -9.58
N ASP A 62 -4.60 -11.19 -10.22
CA ASP A 62 -4.27 -11.36 -11.63
C ASP A 62 -2.75 -11.39 -11.88
N LEU A 63 -2.35 -11.38 -13.15
CA LEU A 63 -0.95 -11.44 -13.58
C LEU A 63 -0.36 -10.07 -13.97
N GLY A 64 -1.08 -8.96 -13.71
CA GLY A 64 -0.63 -7.61 -14.04
C GLY A 64 0.38 -7.08 -13.02
N ASP A 65 -0.07 -6.15 -12.17
CA ASP A 65 0.76 -5.50 -11.15
C ASP A 65 1.45 -6.48 -10.17
N PRO A 66 0.85 -7.62 -9.77
CA PRO A 66 1.54 -8.58 -8.91
C PRO A 66 2.85 -9.10 -9.51
N LEU A 67 2.91 -9.29 -10.84
CA LEU A 67 4.12 -9.74 -11.52
C LEU A 67 5.16 -8.61 -11.66
N LEU A 68 4.71 -7.39 -11.93
CA LEU A 68 5.58 -6.21 -11.91
C LEU A 68 6.25 -6.07 -10.54
N GLN A 69 5.49 -6.11 -9.46
CA GLN A 69 6.02 -5.94 -8.11
C GLN A 69 6.87 -7.13 -7.67
N THR A 70 6.60 -8.33 -8.19
CA THR A 70 7.48 -9.49 -8.02
C THR A 70 8.84 -9.24 -8.68
N TRP A 71 8.85 -8.70 -9.90
CA TRP A 71 10.07 -8.31 -10.61
C TRP A 71 10.81 -7.17 -9.89
N GLU A 72 10.11 -6.16 -9.35
CA GLU A 72 10.73 -5.07 -8.59
C GLU A 72 11.50 -5.60 -7.37
N LEU A 73 10.89 -6.51 -6.59
CA LEU A 73 11.55 -7.14 -5.44
C LEU A 73 12.70 -8.08 -5.86
N ALA A 74 12.64 -8.66 -7.06
CA ALA A 74 13.73 -9.46 -7.62
C ALA A 74 14.89 -8.57 -8.08
N TRP A 75 14.62 -7.43 -8.70
CA TRP A 75 15.61 -6.44 -9.11
C TRP A 75 16.36 -5.86 -7.90
N GLN A 76 15.66 -5.55 -6.81
CA GLN A 76 16.28 -5.13 -5.55
C GLN A 76 17.27 -6.17 -5.01
N ARG A 77 16.97 -7.46 -5.17
CA ARG A 77 17.87 -8.54 -4.79
C ARG A 77 19.08 -8.62 -5.72
N HIS A 78 18.85 -8.60 -7.02
CA HIS A 78 19.93 -8.57 -8.00
C HIS A 78 20.92 -7.45 -7.72
N PHE A 79 20.44 -6.23 -7.49
CA PHE A 79 21.28 -5.11 -7.09
C PHE A 79 22.07 -5.37 -5.79
N LEU A 80 21.45 -6.00 -4.79
CA LEU A 80 22.09 -6.27 -3.50
C LEU A 80 23.23 -7.29 -3.61
N PHE A 81 23.11 -8.30 -4.48
CA PHE A 81 24.07 -9.41 -4.57
C PHE A 81 25.03 -9.30 -5.76
N ASP A 82 24.58 -8.76 -6.90
CA ASP A 82 25.35 -8.67 -8.14
C ASP A 82 25.81 -7.23 -8.44
N GLY A 83 25.23 -6.22 -7.78
CA GLY A 83 25.55 -4.81 -7.98
C GLY A 83 24.86 -4.19 -9.20
N GLY A 84 25.50 -3.19 -9.80
CA GLY A 84 24.97 -2.46 -10.97
C GLY A 84 24.25 -1.16 -10.63
N ASP A 85 23.49 -0.61 -11.58
CA ASP A 85 22.69 0.60 -11.38
C ASP A 85 21.29 0.23 -10.87
N PHE A 86 21.00 0.53 -9.60
CA PHE A 86 19.70 0.28 -8.99
C PHE A 86 18.54 0.89 -9.79
N TRP A 87 18.72 2.09 -10.36
CA TRP A 87 17.62 2.82 -10.98
C TRP A 87 17.39 2.43 -12.44
N THR A 88 18.33 1.72 -13.07
CA THR A 88 18.22 1.29 -14.47
C THR A 88 18.17 -0.22 -14.56
N GLY A 89 16.93 -0.74 -14.55
CA GLY A 89 16.58 -2.14 -14.78
C GLY A 89 16.82 -2.63 -16.21
N ASN A 90 16.57 -3.92 -16.42
CA ASN A 90 16.77 -4.58 -17.71
C ASN A 90 15.64 -4.36 -18.74
N ILE A 91 14.59 -3.62 -18.37
CA ILE A 91 13.40 -3.40 -19.20
C ILE A 91 13.52 -2.15 -20.08
N PHE A 92 12.60 -1.99 -21.03
CA PHE A 92 12.51 -0.81 -21.88
C PHE A 92 13.86 -0.43 -22.50
N LEU A 93 14.49 -1.37 -23.20
CA LEU A 93 15.79 -1.24 -23.89
C LEU A 93 16.27 0.22 -24.08
N GLY A 94 17.34 0.57 -23.37
CA GLY A 94 18.01 1.88 -23.47
C GLY A 94 17.39 2.99 -22.63
N ALA A 95 16.26 2.75 -21.95
CA ALA A 95 15.65 3.73 -21.07
C ALA A 95 16.40 3.85 -19.73
N LYS A 96 16.93 5.04 -19.43
CA LYS A 96 17.64 5.36 -18.19
C LYS A 96 16.66 5.59 -17.05
N ASN A 97 17.03 5.18 -15.84
CA ASN A 97 16.19 5.31 -14.64
C ASN A 97 14.80 4.64 -14.80
N ASN A 98 14.68 3.62 -15.65
CA ASN A 98 13.40 2.95 -15.96
C ASN A 98 12.74 2.31 -14.73
N PHE A 99 13.50 2.04 -13.66
CA PHE A 99 12.98 1.53 -12.39
C PHE A 99 12.14 2.59 -11.66
N ALA A 100 12.39 3.87 -11.92
CA ALA A 100 11.62 4.98 -11.37
C ALA A 100 10.36 5.34 -12.21
N PHE A 101 9.97 4.50 -13.18
CA PHE A 101 8.70 4.69 -13.90
C PHE A 101 7.48 4.23 -13.08
N THR A 102 7.74 3.59 -11.93
CA THR A 102 6.80 3.04 -10.94
C THR A 102 7.36 3.25 -9.53
N ASP A 103 6.62 2.86 -8.50
CA ASP A 103 7.08 2.91 -7.10
C ASP A 103 8.19 1.88 -6.85
N SER A 104 9.30 2.30 -6.24
CA SER A 104 10.50 1.44 -6.10
C SER A 104 10.38 0.25 -5.13
N LEU A 105 9.41 0.25 -4.22
CA LEU A 105 9.28 -0.71 -3.10
C LEU A 105 10.55 -0.85 -2.23
N LEU A 106 11.46 0.13 -2.23
CA LEU A 106 12.79 0.01 -1.61
C LEU A 106 12.75 -0.24 -0.10
N GLY A 107 11.68 0.17 0.58
CA GLY A 107 11.46 -0.18 1.99
C GLY A 107 11.46 -1.69 2.27
N TYR A 108 11.24 -2.52 1.25
CA TYR A 108 11.26 -3.98 1.34
C TYR A 108 12.60 -4.63 0.99
N LEU A 109 13.66 -3.85 0.75
CA LEU A 109 15.01 -4.37 0.48
C LEU A 109 15.50 -5.43 1.47
N PRO A 110 15.22 -5.38 2.79
CA PRO A 110 15.60 -6.47 3.70
C PRO A 110 15.02 -7.84 3.34
N PHE A 111 13.88 -7.90 2.63
CA PHE A 111 13.29 -9.14 2.14
C PHE A 111 14.02 -9.74 0.93
N SER A 112 14.97 -9.01 0.33
CA SER A 112 15.84 -9.54 -0.73
C SER A 112 16.68 -10.74 -0.27
N LEU A 113 16.84 -10.95 1.04
CA LEU A 113 17.51 -12.11 1.61
C LEU A 113 16.68 -13.42 1.53
N ILE A 114 15.38 -13.31 1.21
CA ILE A 114 14.45 -14.45 1.17
C ILE A 114 14.17 -14.87 -0.27
N GLY A 115 14.19 -16.19 -0.54
CA GLY A 115 13.98 -16.74 -1.88
C GLY A 115 15.25 -16.70 -2.74
N GLY A 116 15.26 -17.50 -3.82
CA GLY A 116 16.35 -17.54 -4.79
C GLY A 116 16.19 -16.55 -5.93
N ASP A 117 17.10 -16.65 -6.91
CA ASP A 117 17.17 -15.84 -8.13
C ASP A 117 16.40 -16.51 -9.28
N ASP A 118 15.22 -17.03 -8.96
CA ASP A 118 14.30 -17.65 -9.89
C ASP A 118 12.86 -17.16 -9.65
N GLN A 119 11.96 -17.48 -10.58
CA GLN A 119 10.55 -17.11 -10.47
C GLN A 119 9.91 -17.59 -9.16
N ALA A 120 10.17 -18.84 -8.75
CA ALA A 120 9.60 -19.41 -7.53
C ALA A 120 10.06 -18.68 -6.27
N GLY A 121 11.35 -18.33 -6.19
CA GLY A 121 11.95 -17.55 -5.12
C GLY A 121 11.43 -16.12 -5.06
N ALA A 122 11.29 -15.46 -6.22
CA ALA A 122 10.72 -14.13 -6.32
C ALA A 122 9.25 -14.08 -5.87
N LEU A 123 8.44 -15.06 -6.30
CA LEU A 123 7.03 -15.18 -5.87
C LEU A 123 6.89 -15.43 -4.37
N LEU A 124 7.76 -16.27 -3.80
CA LEU A 124 7.81 -16.48 -2.35
C LEU A 124 8.09 -15.16 -1.61
N ARG A 125 9.06 -14.38 -2.08
CA ARG A 125 9.39 -13.08 -1.49
C ARG A 125 8.21 -12.12 -1.57
N TYR A 126 7.60 -11.97 -2.75
CA TYR A 126 6.43 -11.12 -2.95
C TYR A 126 5.29 -11.49 -1.98
N ASN A 127 4.93 -12.77 -1.88
CA ASN A 127 3.85 -13.23 -1.02
C ASN A 127 4.15 -13.03 0.48
N ILE A 128 5.40 -13.19 0.91
CA ILE A 128 5.82 -12.89 2.28
C ILE A 128 5.70 -11.39 2.57
N VAL A 129 6.16 -10.54 1.65
CA VAL A 129 6.03 -9.08 1.77
C VAL A 129 4.56 -8.67 1.83
N PHE A 130 3.70 -9.31 1.03
CA PHE A 130 2.26 -9.08 1.05
C PHE A 130 1.66 -9.36 2.43
N LEU A 131 1.92 -10.54 3.00
CA LEU A 131 1.47 -10.90 4.35
C LEU A 131 2.03 -9.95 5.42
N PHE A 132 3.29 -9.55 5.28
CA PHE A 132 3.93 -8.59 6.17
C PHE A 132 3.26 -7.22 6.09
N ALA A 133 2.99 -6.69 4.89
CA ALA A 133 2.35 -5.41 4.68
C ALA A 133 0.95 -5.35 5.32
N SER A 134 0.14 -6.39 5.11
CA SER A 134 -1.20 -6.53 5.70
C SER A 134 -1.15 -6.64 7.23
N THR A 135 -0.21 -7.44 7.76
CA THR A 135 0.00 -7.56 9.21
C THR A 135 0.45 -6.23 9.82
N LEU A 136 1.37 -5.52 9.17
CA LEU A 136 1.90 -4.26 9.64
C LEU A 136 0.83 -3.16 9.64
N ALA A 137 -0.07 -3.16 8.64
CA ALA A 137 -1.24 -2.29 8.64
C ALA A 137 -2.12 -2.54 9.87
N PHE A 138 -2.41 -3.80 10.19
CA PHE A 138 -3.20 -4.15 11.37
C PHE A 138 -2.54 -3.65 12.67
N VAL A 139 -1.25 -3.97 12.83
CA VAL A 139 -0.45 -3.58 14.00
C VAL A 139 -0.39 -2.06 14.13
N GLY A 140 -0.19 -1.34 13.03
CA GLY A 140 -0.16 0.13 13.01
C GLY A 140 -1.48 0.77 13.40
N GLY A 141 -2.59 0.33 12.80
CA GLY A 141 -3.93 0.82 13.13
C GLY A 141 -4.29 0.57 14.60
N TYR A 142 -3.97 -0.63 15.11
CA TYR A 142 -4.17 -0.99 16.52
C TYR A 142 -3.40 -0.05 17.45
N TRP A 143 -2.08 0.05 17.27
CA TRP A 143 -1.24 0.81 18.19
C TRP A 143 -1.49 2.31 18.14
N LEU A 144 -1.81 2.86 16.97
CA LEU A 144 -2.20 4.27 16.85
C LEU A 144 -3.43 4.56 17.71
N VAL A 145 -4.50 3.75 17.59
CA VAL A 145 -5.71 3.92 18.41
C VAL A 145 -5.41 3.76 19.90
N ARG A 146 -4.60 2.76 20.29
CA ARG A 146 -4.18 2.58 21.71
C ARG A 146 -3.47 3.81 22.25
N GLN A 147 -2.50 4.35 21.50
CA GLN A 147 -1.71 5.51 21.92
C GLN A 147 -2.55 6.78 22.04
N LEU A 148 -3.52 6.98 21.16
CA LEU A 148 -4.41 8.13 21.21
C LEU A 148 -5.44 8.04 22.36
N GLY A 149 -5.46 6.93 23.10
CA GLY A 149 -6.23 6.73 24.32
C GLY A 149 -7.42 5.79 24.15
N GLY A 150 -7.48 5.04 23.05
CA GLY A 150 -8.54 4.06 22.79
C GLY A 150 -8.43 2.81 23.67
N SER A 151 -9.58 2.17 23.92
CA SER A 151 -9.63 0.82 24.52
C SER A 151 -9.03 -0.21 23.57
N TRP A 152 -8.67 -1.39 24.08
CA TRP A 152 -8.17 -2.48 23.24
C TRP A 152 -9.21 -2.96 22.21
N HIS A 153 -10.51 -2.92 22.53
CA HIS A 153 -11.58 -3.22 21.58
C HIS A 153 -11.64 -2.22 20.42
N ALA A 154 -11.55 -0.92 20.74
CA ALA A 154 -11.49 0.15 19.76
C ALA A 154 -10.23 0.04 18.88
N ALA A 155 -9.11 -0.38 19.47
CA ALA A 155 -7.88 -0.62 18.75
C ALA A 155 -7.95 -1.86 17.84
N ALA A 156 -8.61 -2.93 18.28
CA ALA A 156 -8.86 -4.10 17.44
C ALA A 156 -9.68 -3.72 16.20
N LEU A 157 -10.76 -2.93 16.37
CA LEU A 157 -11.52 -2.36 15.25
C LEU A 157 -10.61 -1.54 14.33
N GLY A 158 -9.80 -0.64 14.89
CA GLY A 158 -8.88 0.19 14.09
C GLY A 158 -7.83 -0.61 13.33
N GLY A 159 -7.31 -1.69 13.92
CA GLY A 159 -6.39 -2.62 13.26
C GLY A 159 -7.04 -3.36 12.10
N VAL A 160 -8.23 -3.94 12.31
CA VAL A 160 -8.98 -4.66 11.26
C VAL A 160 -9.27 -3.71 10.09
N VAL A 161 -9.90 -2.56 10.36
CA VAL A 161 -10.33 -1.64 9.32
C VAL A 161 -9.14 -1.04 8.56
N PHE A 162 -8.06 -0.67 9.25
CA PHE A 162 -6.89 -0.10 8.56
C PHE A 162 -6.19 -1.12 7.64
N ALA A 163 -6.24 -2.40 7.99
CA ALA A 163 -5.64 -3.47 7.18
C ALA A 163 -6.54 -3.97 6.05
N TRP A 164 -7.87 -4.01 6.27
CA TRP A 164 -8.80 -4.77 5.44
C TRP A 164 -10.08 -4.05 5.03
N ALA A 165 -10.23 -2.74 5.28
CA ALA A 165 -11.41 -1.99 4.84
C ALA A 165 -11.80 -2.31 3.38
N PRO A 166 -13.11 -2.35 3.03
CA PRO A 166 -13.56 -2.86 1.73
C PRO A 166 -12.87 -2.24 0.50
N TRP A 167 -12.60 -0.93 0.49
CA TRP A 167 -11.84 -0.30 -0.61
C TRP A 167 -10.43 -0.90 -0.82
N ARG A 168 -9.80 -1.47 0.21
CA ARG A 168 -8.49 -2.14 0.09
C ARG A 168 -8.59 -3.45 -0.67
N LEU A 169 -9.74 -4.15 -0.59
CA LEU A 169 -9.97 -5.37 -1.37
C LEU A 169 -9.98 -5.07 -2.88
N ALA A 170 -10.45 -3.89 -3.28
CA ALA A 170 -10.39 -3.43 -4.67
C ALA A 170 -8.94 -3.24 -5.17
N HIS A 171 -7.99 -3.03 -4.25
CA HIS A 171 -6.59 -2.75 -4.55
C HIS A 171 -5.66 -3.89 -4.13
N VAL A 172 -6.18 -5.12 -4.01
CA VAL A 172 -5.39 -6.26 -3.54
C VAL A 172 -4.20 -6.60 -4.45
N HIS A 173 -4.24 -6.17 -5.71
CA HIS A 173 -3.15 -6.32 -6.69
C HIS A 173 -2.06 -5.25 -6.58
N HIS A 174 -2.28 -4.18 -5.81
CA HIS A 174 -1.37 -3.05 -5.65
C HIS A 174 -0.61 -3.11 -4.31
N LEU A 175 0.45 -3.92 -4.21
CA LEU A 175 1.25 -4.04 -2.98
C LEU A 175 1.74 -2.68 -2.48
N ASN A 176 2.26 -1.83 -3.36
CA ASN A 176 2.68 -0.45 -3.06
C ASN A 176 1.59 0.38 -2.34
N LEU A 177 0.32 0.22 -2.71
CA LEU A 177 -0.81 0.93 -2.10
C LEU A 177 -1.26 0.27 -0.78
N LEU A 178 -1.17 -1.05 -0.67
CA LEU A 178 -1.50 -1.75 0.58
C LEU A 178 -0.43 -1.58 1.66
N SER A 179 0.79 -1.23 1.25
CA SER A 179 1.97 -1.04 2.10
C SER A 179 1.90 0.24 2.93
N THR A 180 0.90 0.38 3.80
CA THR A 180 0.58 1.60 4.54
C THR A 180 0.75 1.47 6.05
N GLY A 181 1.20 0.30 6.54
CA GLY A 181 1.40 0.06 7.97
C GLY A 181 2.40 1.02 8.62
N GLY A 182 3.41 1.47 7.87
CA GLY A 182 4.37 2.46 8.33
C GLY A 182 3.74 3.82 8.59
N ILE A 183 2.69 4.22 7.85
CA ILE A 183 1.96 5.47 8.09
C ILE A 183 1.39 5.49 9.52
N ALA A 184 0.58 4.49 9.85
CA ALA A 184 -0.06 4.43 11.17
C ALA A 184 0.96 4.22 12.30
N LEU A 185 2.00 3.40 12.08
CA LEU A 185 3.08 3.19 13.05
C LEU A 185 3.95 4.43 13.29
N ALA A 186 4.26 5.20 12.25
CA ALA A 186 4.98 6.46 12.38
C ALA A 186 4.16 7.46 13.20
N LEU A 187 2.88 7.62 12.90
CA LEU A 187 1.98 8.49 13.67
C LEU A 187 1.84 8.02 15.13
N PHE A 188 1.75 6.71 15.36
CA PHE A 188 1.78 6.11 16.70
C PHE A 188 3.07 6.48 17.45
N ALA A 189 4.22 6.23 16.84
CA ALA A 189 5.52 6.45 17.45
C ALA A 189 5.79 7.94 17.70
N LEU A 190 5.42 8.82 16.76
CA LEU A 190 5.48 10.27 16.94
C LEU A 190 4.56 10.74 18.07
N ALA A 191 3.31 10.28 18.11
CA ALA A 191 2.39 10.62 19.20
C ALA A 191 2.94 10.15 20.56
N ARG A 192 3.45 8.92 20.63
CA ARG A 192 4.07 8.37 21.83
C ARG A 192 5.34 9.12 22.24
N GLY A 193 6.17 9.46 21.26
CA GLY A 193 7.41 10.21 21.47
C GLY A 193 7.18 11.59 22.05
N HIS A 194 6.06 12.21 21.70
CA HIS A 194 5.64 13.53 22.17
C HIS A 194 4.68 13.49 23.36
N GLY A 195 4.39 12.31 23.93
CA GLY A 195 3.43 12.20 25.03
C GLY A 195 2.02 12.69 24.65
N PHE A 196 1.67 12.60 23.36
CA PHE A 196 0.41 13.08 22.81
C PHE A 196 -0.66 11.98 22.82
N SER A 197 -1.89 12.38 23.14
CA SER A 197 -3.10 11.57 22.95
C SER A 197 -4.31 12.47 22.71
N LEU A 198 -5.37 11.95 22.09
CA LEU A 198 -6.61 12.72 21.88
C LEU A 198 -7.38 12.99 23.18
N ARG A 199 -7.12 12.21 24.24
CA ARG A 199 -7.70 12.39 25.58
C ARG A 199 -6.91 13.36 26.44
N GLY A 200 -5.60 13.13 26.50
CA GLY A 200 -4.71 13.82 27.41
C GLY A 200 -4.10 15.09 26.83
N GLY A 201 -4.24 15.31 25.53
CA GLY A 201 -3.54 16.36 24.81
C GLY A 201 -2.03 16.11 24.78
N PHE A 202 -1.27 17.19 24.59
CA PHE A 202 0.19 17.17 24.62
C PHE A 202 0.71 17.24 26.06
N ARG A 203 1.39 16.18 26.50
CA ARG A 203 1.94 16.01 27.85
C ARG A 203 3.46 15.77 27.79
N PRO A 204 4.28 16.84 27.81
CA PRO A 204 5.74 16.76 27.72
C PRO A 204 6.38 15.81 28.73
N GLU A 205 5.80 15.70 29.93
CA GLU A 205 6.26 14.84 31.01
C GLU A 205 6.19 13.33 30.67
N LEU A 206 5.35 12.95 29.70
CA LEU A 206 5.22 11.59 29.20
C LEU A 206 6.01 11.35 27.90
N ALA A 207 6.72 12.37 27.40
CA ALA A 207 7.46 12.30 26.15
C ALA A 207 8.61 11.29 26.24
N ARG A 208 8.82 10.55 25.14
CA ARG A 208 9.86 9.54 25.03
C ARG A 208 10.68 9.81 23.77
N PRO A 209 11.81 10.53 23.85
CA PRO A 209 12.59 10.95 22.68
C PRO A 209 12.95 9.83 21.71
N GLY A 210 13.25 8.62 22.21
CA GLY A 210 13.53 7.46 21.36
C GLY A 210 12.35 7.06 20.45
N TRP A 211 11.11 7.22 20.92
CA TRP A 211 9.92 6.99 20.09
C TRP A 211 9.69 8.11 19.08
N ALA A 212 10.09 9.36 19.39
CA ALA A 212 10.03 10.45 18.42
C ALA A 212 11.00 10.18 17.25
N LEU A 213 12.25 9.81 17.55
CA LEU A 213 13.22 9.40 16.53
C LEU A 213 12.71 8.18 15.74
N ALA A 214 12.24 7.13 16.41
CA ALA A 214 11.69 5.95 15.75
C ALA A 214 10.51 6.31 14.82
N GLY A 215 9.63 7.24 15.22
CA GLY A 215 8.53 7.70 14.40
C GLY A 215 8.98 8.35 13.09
N TRP A 216 10.01 9.20 13.14
CA TRP A 216 10.60 9.79 11.93
C TRP A 216 11.33 8.76 11.06
N LEU A 217 12.01 7.78 11.65
CA LEU A 217 12.68 6.72 10.90
C LEU A 217 11.68 5.77 10.22
N ILE A 218 10.59 5.41 10.90
CA ILE A 218 9.49 4.63 10.31
C ILE A 218 8.81 5.43 9.19
N ALA A 219 8.63 6.74 9.38
CA ALA A 219 8.12 7.62 8.33
C ALA A 219 9.05 7.64 7.11
N THR A 220 10.36 7.70 7.34
CA THR A 220 11.37 7.65 6.29
C THR A 220 11.30 6.33 5.53
N TRP A 221 11.25 5.20 6.25
CA TRP A 221 11.07 3.88 5.66
C TRP A 221 9.80 3.80 4.80
N GLN A 222 8.66 4.33 5.28
CA GLN A 222 7.41 4.35 4.53
C GLN A 222 7.51 5.15 3.23
N ILE A 223 8.26 6.27 3.20
CA ILE A 223 8.50 7.05 1.97
C ILE A 223 9.29 6.23 0.94
N THR A 224 10.26 5.42 1.38
CA THR A 224 11.07 4.60 0.45
C THR A 224 10.28 3.50 -0.25
N ILE A 225 9.07 3.17 0.20
CA ILE A 225 8.21 2.19 -0.48
C ILE A 225 7.71 2.76 -1.82
N GLY A 226 7.35 4.04 -1.87
CA GLY A 226 6.79 4.64 -3.06
C GLY A 226 6.09 5.97 -2.81
N PHE A 227 5.96 6.78 -3.86
CA PHE A 227 5.32 8.09 -3.79
C PHE A 227 3.81 8.04 -3.97
N ALA A 228 3.22 6.94 -4.47
CA ALA A 228 1.77 6.82 -4.57
C ALA A 228 1.06 7.02 -3.21
N THR A 229 1.63 6.48 -2.12
CA THR A 229 1.17 6.74 -0.74
C THR A 229 2.09 7.69 0.02
N GLY A 230 3.39 7.70 -0.32
CA GLY A 230 4.40 8.54 0.32
C GLY A 230 4.21 10.03 0.08
N LEU A 231 3.74 10.45 -1.10
CA LEU A 231 3.54 11.87 -1.39
C LEU A 231 2.43 12.48 -0.51
N PRO A 232 1.18 11.96 -0.47
CA PRO A 232 0.19 12.46 0.48
C PRO A 232 0.66 12.38 1.94
N PHE A 233 1.39 11.32 2.30
CA PHE A 233 1.93 11.15 3.63
C PHE A 233 2.97 12.21 4.01
N SER A 234 3.85 12.63 3.09
CA SER A 234 4.85 13.67 3.36
C SER A 234 4.19 15.02 3.70
N TYR A 235 3.08 15.37 3.05
CA TYR A 235 2.28 16.55 3.39
C TYR A 235 1.63 16.43 4.78
N VAL A 236 1.09 15.25 5.10
CA VAL A 236 0.57 14.98 6.45
C VAL A 236 1.67 15.09 7.50
N LEU A 237 2.87 14.55 7.24
CA LEU A 237 4.03 14.69 8.12
C LEU A 237 4.47 16.15 8.27
N GLY A 238 4.42 16.95 7.20
CA GLY A 238 4.66 18.38 7.26
C GLY A 238 3.69 19.07 8.23
N ALA A 239 2.39 18.79 8.11
CA ALA A 239 1.37 19.32 9.02
C ALA A 239 1.57 18.85 10.47
N VAL A 240 1.90 17.57 10.67
CA VAL A 240 2.23 17.00 11.99
C VAL A 240 3.49 17.63 12.57
N GLY A 241 4.53 17.84 11.76
CA GLY A 241 5.77 18.49 12.14
C GLY A 241 5.56 19.93 12.59
N VAL A 242 4.73 20.69 11.86
CA VAL A 242 4.31 22.04 12.27
C VAL A 242 3.54 21.99 13.60
N ALA A 243 2.59 21.07 13.76
CA ALA A 243 1.84 20.91 15.01
C ALA A 243 2.74 20.56 16.20
N ILE A 244 3.75 19.70 15.99
CA ILE A 244 4.78 19.36 16.97
C ILE A 244 5.60 20.60 17.32
N ALA A 245 6.11 21.33 16.32
CA ALA A 245 6.91 22.54 16.52
C ALA A 245 6.16 23.61 17.31
N VAL A 246 4.90 23.89 16.95
CA VAL A 246 4.03 24.83 17.67
C VAL A 246 3.78 24.37 19.10
N SER A 247 3.54 23.08 19.32
CA SER A 247 3.30 22.53 20.66
C SER A 247 4.53 22.60 21.55
N MET A 248 5.71 22.29 21.00
CA MET A 248 6.99 22.40 21.67
C MET A 248 7.36 23.85 21.98
N TRP A 249 7.08 24.78 21.06
CA TRP A 249 7.29 26.22 21.27
C TRP A 249 6.43 26.74 22.43
N ARG A 250 5.13 26.43 22.43
CA ARG A 250 4.20 26.84 23.49
C ARG A 250 4.56 26.29 24.87
N LYS A 251 5.19 25.12 24.94
CA LYS A 251 5.61 24.48 26.20
C LYS A 251 7.13 24.39 26.36
N ARG A 252 7.89 25.32 25.77
CA ARG A 252 9.35 25.24 25.64
C ARG A 252 10.11 24.97 26.95
N SER A 253 9.61 25.47 28.08
CA SER A 253 10.22 25.25 29.40
C SER A 253 10.11 23.80 29.91
N GLN A 254 9.21 23.00 29.34
CA GLN A 254 8.96 21.61 29.72
C GLN A 254 9.58 20.61 28.72
N ILE A 255 10.21 21.11 27.64
CA ILE A 255 10.77 20.28 26.58
C ILE A 255 12.22 19.92 26.90
N THR A 256 12.54 18.64 26.79
CA THR A 256 13.92 18.17 26.97
C THR A 256 14.76 18.38 25.71
N ARG A 257 16.04 18.72 25.87
CA ARG A 257 17.00 18.83 24.74
C ARG A 257 17.07 17.54 23.90
N ARG A 258 16.89 16.38 24.54
CA ARG A 258 16.86 15.07 23.86
C ARG A 258 15.68 14.96 22.89
N LEU A 259 14.51 15.50 23.23
CA LEU A 259 13.35 15.48 22.34
C LEU A 259 13.57 16.39 21.12
N VAL A 260 14.18 17.56 21.32
CA VAL A 260 14.56 18.46 20.21
C VAL A 260 15.56 17.77 19.28
N LEU A 261 16.61 17.16 19.84
CA LEU A 261 17.62 16.44 19.06
C LEU A 261 17.01 15.25 18.29
N ALA A 262 16.12 14.47 18.92
CA ALA A 262 15.45 13.35 18.28
C ALA A 262 14.60 13.80 17.07
N ASN A 263 13.90 14.93 17.18
CA ASN A 263 13.17 15.51 16.04
C ASN A 263 14.10 16.06 14.98
N GLY A 264 15.16 16.80 15.36
CA GLY A 264 16.11 17.37 14.42
C GLY A 264 16.82 16.31 13.58
N VAL A 265 17.32 15.25 14.23
CA VAL A 265 17.93 14.10 13.54
C VAL A 265 16.90 13.37 12.69
N GLY A 266 15.72 13.08 13.24
CA GLY A 266 14.66 12.37 12.53
C GLY A 266 14.19 13.09 11.26
N VAL A 267 13.92 14.39 11.35
CA VAL A 267 13.54 15.23 10.21
C VAL A 267 14.69 15.38 9.22
N GLY A 268 15.92 15.54 9.69
CA GLY A 268 17.10 15.60 8.82
C GLY A 268 17.25 14.33 7.98
N VAL A 269 17.13 13.15 8.61
CA VAL A 269 17.17 11.86 7.90
C VAL A 269 16.01 11.75 6.91
N LEU A 270 14.78 12.09 7.32
CA LEU A 270 13.61 12.06 6.45
C LEU A 270 13.82 12.92 5.19
N LEU A 271 14.28 14.16 5.35
CA LEU A 271 14.49 15.09 4.24
C LEU A 271 15.59 14.62 3.29
N VAL A 272 16.72 14.15 3.83
CA VAL A 272 17.85 13.66 3.02
C VAL A 272 17.44 12.43 2.22
N ILE A 273 16.82 11.43 2.87
CA ILE A 273 16.39 10.21 2.17
C ILE A 273 15.28 10.52 1.16
N THR A 274 14.32 11.37 1.50
CA THR A 274 13.27 11.80 0.57
C THR A 274 13.87 12.49 -0.66
N LEU A 275 14.86 13.37 -0.46
CA LEU A 275 15.57 14.02 -1.56
C LEU A 275 16.27 12.99 -2.46
N LEU A 276 17.03 12.06 -1.89
CA LEU A 276 17.71 11.00 -2.64
C LEU A 276 16.73 10.14 -3.43
N MET A 277 15.56 9.83 -2.84
CA MET A 277 14.50 9.10 -3.52
C MET A 277 13.86 9.89 -4.65
N ILE A 278 13.72 11.22 -4.55
CA ILE A 278 13.07 12.06 -5.57
C ILE A 278 13.97 12.26 -6.81
N LEU A 279 15.29 12.34 -6.64
CA LEU A 279 16.23 12.63 -7.74
C LEU A 279 16.03 11.78 -9.02
N PRO A 280 15.93 10.43 -8.97
CA PRO A 280 15.71 9.63 -10.17
C PRO A 280 14.35 9.93 -10.84
N TYR A 281 13.30 10.20 -10.07
CA TYR A 281 11.99 10.56 -10.62
C TYR A 281 12.02 11.93 -11.33
N LEU A 282 12.74 12.92 -10.78
CA LEU A 282 12.94 14.20 -11.45
C LEU A 282 13.67 14.01 -12.79
N ARG A 283 14.74 13.19 -12.81
CA ARG A 283 15.43 12.87 -14.07
C ARG A 283 14.50 12.18 -15.07
N VAL A 284 13.61 11.31 -14.62
CA VAL A 284 12.61 10.66 -15.50
C VAL A 284 11.68 11.70 -16.10
N VAL A 285 11.17 12.63 -15.31
CA VAL A 285 10.32 13.73 -15.80
C VAL A 285 11.10 14.60 -16.80
N ASP A 286 12.36 14.93 -16.52
CA ASP A 286 13.18 15.74 -17.41
C ASP A 286 13.49 15.05 -18.74
N ILE A 287 13.83 13.75 -18.71
CA ILE A 287 14.22 12.98 -19.90
C ILE A 287 13.00 12.62 -20.76
N TYR A 288 11.94 12.10 -20.15
CA TYR A 288 10.82 11.51 -20.87
C TYR A 288 9.61 12.43 -20.99
N GLN A 289 9.59 13.51 -20.20
CA GLN A 289 8.48 14.48 -20.18
C GLN A 289 7.13 13.81 -19.90
N PHE A 290 7.13 12.77 -19.05
CA PHE A 290 5.91 12.12 -18.62
C PHE A 290 5.05 13.12 -17.86
N LYS A 291 3.83 13.33 -18.35
CA LYS A 291 2.84 14.23 -17.77
C LYS A 291 1.50 13.52 -17.74
N ARG A 292 0.76 13.68 -16.65
CA ARG A 292 -0.63 13.24 -16.54
C ARG A 292 -1.53 14.38 -17.00
N THR A 293 -2.61 14.06 -17.71
CA THR A 293 -3.56 15.07 -18.18
C THR A 293 -4.80 15.10 -17.28
N ALA A 294 -5.57 16.19 -17.36
CA ALA A 294 -6.82 16.31 -16.63
C ALA A 294 -7.86 15.29 -17.12
N GLU A 295 -7.80 14.90 -18.39
CA GLU A 295 -8.66 13.85 -18.96
C GLU A 295 -8.33 12.49 -18.36
N GLU A 296 -7.05 12.14 -18.24
CA GLU A 296 -6.63 10.91 -17.55
C GLU A 296 -7.09 10.93 -16.09
N LEU A 297 -6.91 12.05 -15.40
CA LEU A 297 -7.37 12.23 -14.02
C LEU A 297 -8.89 12.06 -13.89
N ALA A 298 -9.67 12.54 -14.85
CA ALA A 298 -11.12 12.39 -14.87
C ALA A 298 -11.54 10.92 -15.04
N VAL A 299 -10.82 10.15 -15.85
CA VAL A 299 -11.06 8.71 -16.03
C VAL A 299 -10.91 7.95 -14.71
N TYR A 300 -9.95 8.31 -13.86
CA TYR A 300 -9.70 7.63 -12.58
C TYR A 300 -10.37 8.28 -11.37
N SER A 301 -11.14 9.36 -11.56
CA SER A 301 -11.81 10.06 -10.48
C SER A 301 -13.09 9.33 -10.05
N PRO A 302 -13.21 8.89 -8.78
CA PRO A 302 -14.41 8.21 -8.30
C PRO A 302 -15.62 9.15 -8.29
N PRO A 303 -16.77 8.75 -8.84
CA PRO A 303 -18.00 9.50 -8.65
C PRO A 303 -18.47 9.36 -7.18
N PRO A 304 -19.37 10.22 -6.67
CA PRO A 304 -19.86 10.14 -5.29
C PRO A 304 -20.43 8.76 -4.91
N GLN A 305 -21.00 8.05 -5.87
CA GLN A 305 -21.49 6.67 -5.75
C GLN A 305 -20.37 5.71 -5.32
N GLY A 306 -19.11 5.99 -5.66
CA GLY A 306 -17.93 5.22 -5.23
C GLY A 306 -17.77 5.16 -3.70
N LEU A 307 -18.26 6.16 -2.95
CA LEU A 307 -18.24 6.18 -1.48
C LEU A 307 -19.21 5.18 -0.85
N ILE A 308 -20.14 4.63 -1.62
CA ILE A 308 -21.10 3.60 -1.20
C ILE A 308 -21.04 2.35 -2.09
N THR A 309 -20.06 2.28 -3.00
CA THR A 309 -19.88 1.15 -3.90
C THR A 309 -18.66 0.35 -3.45
N THR A 310 -18.90 -0.91 -3.11
CA THR A 310 -17.87 -1.84 -2.64
C THR A 310 -17.38 -2.75 -3.76
N SER A 311 -16.24 -3.41 -3.56
CA SER A 311 -15.74 -4.39 -4.53
C SER A 311 -16.60 -5.66 -4.50
N HIS A 312 -16.71 -6.33 -5.65
CA HIS A 312 -17.28 -7.68 -5.76
C HIS A 312 -16.48 -8.75 -4.99
N PHE A 313 -15.29 -8.39 -4.50
CA PHE A 313 -14.40 -9.28 -3.75
C PHE A 313 -14.67 -9.30 -2.24
N SER A 314 -15.70 -8.61 -1.74
CA SER A 314 -16.20 -8.80 -0.38
C SER A 314 -17.21 -9.93 -0.37
N TRP A 315 -17.00 -10.95 0.47
CA TRP A 315 -17.93 -12.07 0.65
C TRP A 315 -19.33 -11.61 1.05
N LEU A 316 -19.42 -10.64 1.98
CA LEU A 316 -20.69 -10.17 2.52
C LEU A 316 -21.47 -9.32 1.51
N TRP A 317 -20.75 -8.49 0.74
CA TRP A 317 -21.36 -7.49 -0.10
C TRP A 317 -21.40 -7.86 -1.60
N SER A 318 -20.81 -8.98 -1.99
CA SER A 318 -20.88 -9.47 -3.38
C SER A 318 -22.33 -9.60 -3.82
N ASP A 319 -22.62 -9.13 -5.04
CA ASP A 319 -23.94 -9.20 -5.68
C ASP A 319 -25.10 -8.55 -4.87
N THR A 320 -24.79 -7.49 -4.12
CA THR A 320 -25.78 -6.71 -3.37
C THR A 320 -26.06 -5.35 -4.01
N ALA A 321 -26.97 -4.57 -3.42
CA ALA A 321 -27.21 -3.19 -3.85
C ALA A 321 -25.95 -2.28 -3.77
N LEU A 322 -24.94 -2.66 -2.97
CA LEU A 322 -23.67 -1.93 -2.87
C LEU A 322 -22.70 -2.21 -4.03
N THR A 323 -23.02 -3.13 -4.94
CA THR A 323 -22.23 -3.40 -6.15
C THR A 323 -22.99 -3.03 -7.43
N ARG A 324 -24.13 -2.34 -7.31
CA ARG A 324 -25.00 -2.04 -8.47
C ARG A 324 -24.37 -1.06 -9.46
N TRP A 325 -23.51 -0.17 -8.98
CA TRP A 325 -22.92 0.92 -9.77
C TRP A 325 -21.57 0.55 -10.39
N THR A 326 -21.11 -0.69 -10.21
CA THR A 326 -19.77 -1.14 -10.59
C THR A 326 -19.43 -0.86 -12.06
N TRP A 327 -20.34 -1.22 -12.98
CA TRP A 327 -20.11 -1.09 -14.43
C TRP A 327 -20.34 0.32 -14.96
N GLU A 328 -21.06 1.17 -14.22
CA GLU A 328 -21.14 2.60 -14.54
C GLU A 328 -19.85 3.35 -14.23
N MET A 329 -18.91 2.71 -13.53
CA MET A 329 -17.60 3.26 -13.18
C MET A 329 -16.50 2.87 -14.16
N ASP A 330 -16.82 2.24 -15.30
CA ASP A 330 -15.82 1.98 -16.34
C ASP A 330 -15.33 3.28 -17.01
N PRO A 331 -14.04 3.36 -17.42
CA PRO A 331 -12.99 2.36 -17.23
C PRO A 331 -12.38 2.38 -15.81
N ALA A 332 -11.66 1.32 -15.45
CA ALA A 332 -10.93 1.14 -14.19
C ALA A 332 -11.80 1.27 -12.91
N PRO A 333 -12.86 0.47 -12.78
CA PRO A 333 -13.82 0.60 -11.68
C PRO A 333 -13.18 0.28 -10.32
N TRP A 334 -12.15 -0.57 -10.27
CA TRP A 334 -11.42 -0.88 -9.03
C TRP A 334 -10.72 0.32 -8.40
N GLU A 335 -10.29 1.31 -9.18
CA GLU A 335 -9.72 2.57 -8.65
C GLU A 335 -10.81 3.51 -8.08
N LYS A 336 -12.08 3.23 -8.36
CA LYS A 336 -13.25 4.05 -7.98
C LYS A 336 -14.08 3.48 -6.84
N TRP A 337 -13.89 2.21 -6.48
CA TRP A 337 -14.54 1.58 -5.32
C TRP A 337 -13.86 2.01 -4.01
N ILE A 338 -14.30 3.15 -3.49
CA ILE A 338 -13.71 3.81 -2.32
C ILE A 338 -14.56 3.66 -1.05
N PHE A 339 -15.40 2.62 -0.97
CA PHE A 339 -16.24 2.36 0.20
C PHE A 339 -15.42 2.02 1.47
N PRO A 340 -15.50 2.83 2.55
CA PRO A 340 -14.74 2.57 3.78
C PRO A 340 -15.26 1.42 4.66
N GLY A 341 -16.50 0.97 4.44
CA GLY A 341 -17.19 -0.03 5.26
C GLY A 341 -18.32 0.56 6.09
N LEU A 342 -19.47 -0.13 6.12
CA LEU A 342 -20.68 0.24 6.82
C LEU A 342 -20.44 0.27 8.33
N VAL A 343 -19.76 -0.74 8.88
CA VAL A 343 -19.48 -0.81 10.33
C VAL A 343 -18.63 0.40 10.76
N LEU A 344 -17.63 0.76 9.95
CA LEU A 344 -16.81 1.93 10.21
C LEU A 344 -17.64 3.22 10.18
N ILE A 345 -18.43 3.41 9.13
CA ILE A 345 -19.27 4.61 8.96
C ILE A 345 -20.25 4.75 10.13
N MET A 346 -20.96 3.69 10.50
CA MET A 346 -21.92 3.70 11.60
C MET A 346 -21.26 4.11 12.93
N PHE A 347 -20.15 3.46 13.31
CA PHE A 347 -19.47 3.79 14.55
C PHE A 347 -18.78 5.16 14.52
N ALA A 348 -18.31 5.62 13.36
CA ALA A 348 -17.75 6.96 13.20
C ALA A 348 -18.82 8.05 13.39
N VAL A 349 -20.02 7.85 12.83
CA VAL A 349 -21.18 8.75 13.04
C VAL A 349 -21.56 8.77 14.51
N ILE A 350 -21.67 7.61 15.17
CA ILE A 350 -21.89 7.55 16.63
C ILE A 350 -20.77 8.30 17.36
N GLY A 351 -19.52 8.16 16.92
CA GLY A 351 -18.33 8.81 17.46
C GLY A 351 -18.29 10.33 17.34
N LEU A 352 -19.08 10.93 16.44
CA LEU A 352 -19.26 12.38 16.40
C LEU A 352 -20.09 12.88 17.58
N PHE A 353 -21.06 12.09 18.05
CA PHE A 353 -21.99 12.49 19.11
C PHE A 353 -21.61 11.92 20.48
N VAL A 354 -21.30 10.63 20.54
CA VAL A 354 -20.95 9.86 21.73
C VAL A 354 -19.51 9.39 21.60
N SER A 355 -18.60 9.98 22.37
CA SER A 355 -17.17 9.72 22.22
C SER A 355 -16.38 9.95 23.47
N ALA A 356 -15.23 9.29 23.56
CA ALA A 356 -14.23 9.57 24.56
C ALA A 356 -13.31 10.74 24.21
N TRP A 357 -13.42 11.29 23.01
CA TRP A 357 -12.63 12.43 22.56
C TRP A 357 -13.30 13.76 22.91
N SER A 358 -12.48 14.81 23.03
CA SER A 358 -13.00 16.17 23.20
C SER A 358 -13.87 16.60 22.01
N ARG A 359 -14.80 17.55 22.23
CA ARG A 359 -15.65 18.11 21.16
C ARG A 359 -14.81 18.69 20.01
N ARG A 360 -13.71 19.39 20.33
CA ARG A 360 -12.79 19.95 19.33
C ARG A 360 -12.14 18.85 18.48
N ALA A 361 -11.64 17.79 19.11
CA ALA A 361 -11.05 16.67 18.37
C ALA A 361 -12.05 16.01 17.41
N ARG A 362 -13.29 15.79 17.86
CA ARG A 362 -14.35 15.21 17.01
C ARG A 362 -14.66 16.06 15.79
N ILE A 363 -14.81 17.38 15.98
CA ILE A 363 -15.08 18.32 14.88
C ILE A 363 -13.92 18.31 13.88
N LEU A 364 -12.67 18.37 14.37
CA LEU A 364 -11.50 18.36 13.49
C LEU A 364 -11.36 17.02 12.73
N LEU A 365 -11.59 15.89 13.39
CA LEU A 365 -11.58 14.58 12.74
C LEU A 365 -12.70 14.46 11.69
N GLY A 366 -13.91 14.91 12.01
CA GLY A 366 -15.05 14.91 11.09
C GLY A 366 -14.82 15.83 9.89
N ALA A 367 -14.37 17.06 10.12
CA ALA A 367 -14.04 18.00 9.06
C ALA A 367 -12.91 17.49 8.16
N GLY A 368 -11.86 16.88 8.75
CA GLY A 368 -10.79 16.25 8.00
C GLY A 368 -11.28 15.05 7.17
N ALA A 369 -12.18 14.23 7.71
CA ALA A 369 -12.75 13.09 6.99
C ALA A 369 -13.57 13.56 5.78
N VAL A 370 -14.38 14.62 5.94
CA VAL A 370 -15.11 15.24 4.84
C VAL A 370 -14.16 15.84 3.80
N LEU A 371 -13.16 16.61 4.22
CA LEU A 371 -12.19 17.23 3.31
C LEU A 371 -11.44 16.17 2.49
N THR A 372 -10.88 15.15 3.15
CA THR A 372 -10.15 14.07 2.47
C THR A 372 -11.06 13.22 1.58
N GLY A 373 -12.32 13.00 1.98
CA GLY A 373 -13.31 12.32 1.16
C GLY A 373 -13.64 13.10 -0.10
N ILE A 374 -13.78 14.43 0.00
CA ILE A 374 -13.97 15.32 -1.15
C ILE A 374 -12.75 15.28 -2.08
N LEU A 375 -11.53 15.32 -1.54
CA LEU A 375 -10.32 15.20 -2.35
C LEU A 375 -10.23 13.83 -3.04
N ALA A 376 -10.70 12.75 -2.39
CA ALA A 376 -10.71 11.41 -2.97
C ALA A 376 -11.64 11.29 -4.19
N LEU A 377 -12.69 12.13 -4.30
CA LEU A 377 -13.58 12.17 -5.46
C LEU A 377 -12.94 12.83 -6.70
N GLY A 378 -11.75 13.43 -6.57
CA GLY A 378 -11.03 13.99 -7.71
C GLY A 378 -11.81 15.07 -8.46
N THR A 379 -11.90 14.92 -9.77
CA THR A 379 -12.65 15.84 -10.64
C THR A 379 -14.15 15.57 -10.66
N SER A 380 -14.62 14.46 -10.08
CA SER A 380 -16.05 14.10 -10.11
C SER A 380 -16.89 14.95 -9.16
N PHE A 381 -16.27 15.64 -8.20
CA PHE A 381 -16.94 16.57 -7.29
C PHE A 381 -16.71 18.03 -7.73
N PHE A 382 -17.76 18.69 -8.23
CA PHE A 382 -17.70 20.07 -8.79
C PHE A 382 -16.57 20.28 -9.81
N HIS A 383 -16.35 19.31 -10.69
CA HIS A 383 -15.27 19.33 -11.69
C HIS A 383 -13.85 19.40 -11.09
N GLY A 384 -13.69 19.25 -9.78
CA GLY A 384 -12.40 19.36 -9.09
C GLY A 384 -11.84 20.78 -8.97
N THR A 385 -12.47 21.79 -9.59
CA THR A 385 -11.91 23.14 -9.81
C THR A 385 -11.46 23.82 -8.53
N PHE A 386 -12.26 23.70 -7.46
CA PHE A 386 -11.98 24.30 -6.15
C PHE A 386 -11.61 23.26 -5.09
N THR A 387 -11.33 22.02 -5.50
CA THR A 387 -11.04 20.90 -4.58
C THR A 387 -9.72 20.22 -4.98
N TYR A 388 -9.76 19.07 -5.64
CA TYR A 388 -8.56 18.28 -5.96
C TYR A 388 -7.65 18.99 -6.97
N LEU A 389 -8.19 19.72 -7.95
CA LEU A 389 -7.37 20.39 -8.97
C LEU A 389 -6.52 21.53 -8.41
N LEU A 390 -6.91 22.16 -7.29
CA LEU A 390 -6.06 23.15 -6.63
C LEU A 390 -4.78 22.49 -6.11
N VAL A 391 -4.94 21.35 -5.46
CA VAL A 391 -3.81 20.57 -4.94
C VAL A 391 -2.97 20.05 -6.11
N TRP A 392 -3.61 19.44 -7.11
CA TRP A 392 -2.95 18.87 -8.29
C TRP A 392 -2.14 19.91 -9.11
N ARG A 393 -2.64 21.14 -9.24
CA ARG A 393 -1.97 22.20 -10.03
C ARG A 393 -0.87 22.95 -9.28
N PHE A 394 -1.06 23.17 -7.98
CA PHE A 394 -0.21 24.12 -7.23
C PHE A 394 0.70 23.46 -6.20
N MET A 395 0.41 22.22 -5.78
CA MET A 395 1.24 21.55 -4.78
C MET A 395 2.30 20.67 -5.46
N PRO A 396 3.59 20.84 -5.13
CA PRO A 396 4.67 20.09 -5.77
C PRO A 396 4.47 18.57 -5.82
N GLY A 397 4.60 17.99 -7.02
CA GLY A 397 4.55 16.56 -7.26
C GLY A 397 3.15 15.95 -7.35
N TRP A 398 2.09 16.69 -7.03
CA TRP A 398 0.72 16.16 -7.11
C TRP A 398 0.25 15.92 -8.54
N ASP A 399 0.84 16.61 -9.52
CA ASP A 399 0.63 16.42 -10.94
C ASP A 399 1.04 15.02 -11.43
N ALA A 400 1.88 14.32 -10.67
CA ALA A 400 2.24 12.91 -10.93
C ALA A 400 1.14 11.91 -10.53
N LEU A 401 0.19 12.28 -9.66
CA LEU A 401 -0.88 11.40 -9.19
C LEU A 401 -2.10 11.44 -10.11
N ARG A 402 -2.44 10.29 -10.69
CA ARG A 402 -3.61 10.13 -11.58
C ARG A 402 -4.87 9.60 -10.91
N THR A 403 -4.76 8.98 -9.73
CA THR A 403 -5.85 8.24 -9.06
C THR A 403 -6.20 8.85 -7.70
N PRO A 404 -7.06 9.88 -7.67
CA PRO A 404 -7.41 10.61 -6.44
C PRO A 404 -8.13 9.71 -5.42
N GLY A 405 -8.83 8.67 -5.87
CA GLY A 405 -9.55 7.72 -5.01
C GLY A 405 -8.68 7.09 -3.91
N ARG A 406 -7.37 6.96 -4.15
CA ARG A 406 -6.39 6.44 -3.19
C ARG A 406 -6.27 7.29 -1.92
N LEU A 407 -6.70 8.56 -1.94
CA LEU A 407 -6.77 9.43 -0.76
C LEU A 407 -7.80 8.96 0.28
N ILE A 408 -8.69 8.02 -0.07
CA ILE A 408 -9.67 7.44 0.86
C ILE A 408 -9.01 6.80 2.10
N ILE A 409 -7.73 6.44 2.02
CA ILE A 409 -6.95 6.00 3.19
C ILE A 409 -7.00 7.01 4.34
N TRP A 410 -6.94 8.31 4.05
CA TRP A 410 -6.95 9.36 5.06
C TRP A 410 -8.33 9.54 5.67
N THR A 411 -9.37 9.47 4.83
CA THR A 411 -10.76 9.44 5.29
C THR A 411 -10.98 8.24 6.21
N THR A 412 -10.53 7.06 5.79
CA THR A 412 -10.62 5.82 6.57
C THR A 412 -9.92 5.95 7.92
N LEU A 413 -8.69 6.48 7.95
CA LEU A 413 -7.94 6.71 9.18
C LEU A 413 -8.69 7.63 10.15
N LEU A 414 -9.25 8.74 9.66
CA LEU A 414 -10.00 9.70 10.48
C LEU A 414 -11.33 9.11 10.99
N LEU A 415 -12.02 8.33 10.17
CA LEU A 415 -13.22 7.59 10.56
C LEU A 415 -12.91 6.51 11.61
N ILE A 416 -11.77 5.79 11.48
CA ILE A 416 -11.27 4.85 12.51
C ILE A 416 -11.12 5.57 13.85
N LEU A 417 -10.53 6.76 13.86
CA LEU A 417 -10.37 7.53 15.11
C LEU A 417 -11.72 7.93 15.69
N LEU A 418 -12.67 8.40 14.89
CA LEU A 418 -14.03 8.70 15.37
C LEU A 418 -14.73 7.47 15.95
N ALA A 419 -14.73 6.36 15.22
CA ALA A 419 -15.30 5.08 15.63
C ALA A 419 -14.66 4.56 16.93
N ALA A 420 -13.34 4.65 17.04
CA ALA A 420 -12.61 4.29 18.25
C ALA A 420 -13.05 5.11 19.47
N GLY A 421 -13.42 6.37 19.26
CA GLY A 421 -13.97 7.24 20.29
C GLY A 421 -15.30 6.73 20.85
N ALA A 422 -16.22 6.31 19.97
CA ALA A 422 -17.50 5.71 20.35
C ALA A 422 -17.30 4.40 21.12
N VAL A 423 -16.56 3.45 20.53
CA VAL A 423 -16.32 2.13 21.14
C VAL A 423 -15.65 2.29 22.51
N THR A 424 -14.71 3.24 22.63
CA THR A 424 -14.04 3.47 23.91
C THR A 424 -14.96 4.12 24.95
N ARG A 425 -15.84 5.06 24.56
CA ARG A 425 -16.82 5.66 25.49
C ARG A 425 -17.79 4.61 26.00
N LEU A 426 -18.23 3.71 25.13
CA LEU A 426 -19.11 2.59 25.49
C LEU A 426 -18.42 1.65 26.48
N ALA A 427 -17.17 1.28 26.22
CA ALA A 427 -16.38 0.47 27.15
C ALA A 427 -16.23 1.14 28.54
N GLN A 428 -16.06 2.47 28.59
CA GLN A 428 -16.01 3.22 29.85
C GLN A 428 -17.35 3.23 30.60
N ALA A 429 -18.45 3.53 29.89
CA ALA A 429 -19.79 3.54 30.48
C ALA A 429 -20.14 2.18 31.12
N LEU A 430 -19.70 1.11 30.48
CA LEU A 430 -19.90 -0.26 30.97
C LEU A 430 -19.01 -0.60 32.16
N ALA A 431 -17.78 -0.07 32.21
CA ALA A 431 -16.89 -0.24 33.37
C ALA A 431 -17.38 0.55 34.60
N GLU A 432 -18.00 1.71 34.39
CA GLU A 432 -18.60 2.55 35.44
C GLU A 432 -19.82 1.84 36.08
N LYS A 433 -20.61 1.12 35.29
CA LYS A 433 -21.67 0.24 35.79
C LYS A 433 -21.06 -1.00 36.42
N ARG A 434 -20.77 -0.96 37.74
CA ARG A 434 -20.31 -2.11 38.55
C ARG A 434 -21.26 -3.31 38.36
N THR A 435 -20.95 -4.19 37.41
CA THR A 435 -21.69 -5.42 37.17
C THR A 435 -21.14 -6.50 38.10
N GLY A 436 -21.86 -6.82 39.17
CA GLY A 436 -21.45 -7.81 40.17
C GLY A 436 -21.38 -9.25 39.65
N SER A 437 -22.00 -9.55 38.50
CA SER A 437 -22.01 -10.90 37.92
C SER A 437 -20.86 -11.11 36.92
N PRO A 438 -20.01 -12.14 37.11
CA PRO A 438 -18.93 -12.47 36.19
C PRO A 438 -19.42 -12.85 34.79
N VAL A 439 -20.64 -13.39 34.68
CA VAL A 439 -21.29 -13.74 33.40
C VAL A 439 -21.62 -12.48 32.60
N LYS A 440 -22.25 -11.47 33.24
CA LYS A 440 -22.55 -10.18 32.59
C LYS A 440 -21.28 -9.48 32.11
N ARG A 441 -20.19 -9.55 32.88
CA ARG A 441 -18.90 -8.98 32.49
C ARG A 441 -18.29 -9.68 31.25
N ARG A 442 -18.39 -11.01 31.16
CA ARG A 442 -17.96 -11.77 29.97
C ARG A 442 -18.80 -11.44 28.75
N LEU A 443 -20.13 -11.41 28.89
CA LEU A 443 -21.05 -11.06 27.80
C LEU A 443 -20.80 -9.65 27.28
N LEU A 444 -20.61 -8.67 28.18
CA LEU A 444 -20.27 -7.30 27.80
C LEU A 444 -18.92 -7.22 27.07
N GLY A 445 -17.92 -7.98 27.50
CA GLY A 445 -16.65 -8.09 26.79
C GLY A 445 -16.82 -8.61 25.36
N LEU A 446 -17.67 -9.63 25.16
CA LEU A 446 -17.99 -10.17 23.84
C LEU A 446 -18.71 -9.14 22.96
N VAL A 447 -19.67 -8.40 23.52
CA VAL A 447 -20.39 -7.32 22.81
C VAL A 447 -19.43 -6.21 22.36
N MET A 448 -18.41 -5.87 23.15
CA MET A 448 -17.42 -4.85 22.77
C MET A 448 -16.51 -5.28 21.62
N VAL A 449 -16.41 -6.58 21.32
CA VAL A 449 -15.64 -7.12 20.19
C VAL A 449 -16.47 -7.15 18.91
N LEU A 450 -17.81 -7.07 19.00
CA LEU A 450 -18.72 -7.10 17.84
C LEU A 450 -18.40 -6.06 16.75
N PRO A 451 -17.97 -4.81 17.03
CA PRO A 451 -17.60 -3.88 15.98
C PRO A 451 -16.40 -4.40 15.16
N ALA A 452 -15.39 -4.96 15.83
CA ALA A 452 -14.23 -5.53 15.14
C ALA A 452 -14.60 -6.79 14.35
N VAL A 453 -15.46 -7.66 14.91
CA VAL A 453 -15.97 -8.86 14.20
C VAL A 453 -16.81 -8.47 13.00
N GLY A 454 -17.71 -7.49 13.15
CA GLY A 454 -18.50 -6.97 12.04
C GLY A 454 -17.63 -6.43 10.92
N ALA A 455 -16.57 -5.69 11.26
CA ALA A 455 -15.58 -5.23 10.29
C ALA A 455 -14.83 -6.41 9.62
N VAL A 456 -14.46 -7.46 10.36
CA VAL A 456 -13.85 -8.67 9.77
C VAL A 456 -14.80 -9.34 8.77
N VAL A 457 -16.08 -9.48 9.11
CA VAL A 457 -17.08 -10.12 8.23
C VAL A 457 -17.33 -9.28 6.98
N GLU A 458 -17.48 -7.96 7.13
CA GLU A 458 -17.63 -7.02 6.02
C GLU A 458 -16.41 -7.03 5.08
N SER A 459 -15.23 -7.20 5.65
CA SER A 459 -13.95 -7.25 4.93
C SER A 459 -13.53 -8.65 4.49
N ALA A 460 -14.34 -9.68 4.73
CA ALA A 460 -13.98 -11.05 4.40
C ALA A 460 -13.82 -11.21 2.88
N PRO A 461 -12.63 -11.60 2.38
CA PRO A 461 -12.36 -11.61 0.95
C PRO A 461 -12.91 -12.85 0.23
N VAL A 462 -13.35 -12.65 -1.01
CA VAL A 462 -13.46 -13.66 -2.06
C VAL A 462 -12.51 -13.26 -3.17
N LEU A 463 -11.21 -13.53 -2.97
CA LEU A 463 -10.16 -13.09 -3.88
C LEU A 463 -9.92 -14.12 -4.97
N PRO A 464 -9.95 -13.72 -6.26
CA PRO A 464 -9.36 -14.54 -7.30
C PRO A 464 -7.86 -14.68 -7.06
N TYR A 465 -7.25 -15.69 -7.65
CA TYR A 465 -5.82 -15.91 -7.64
C TYR A 465 -5.40 -16.46 -8.99
N ALA A 466 -4.16 -16.17 -9.38
CA ALA A 466 -3.61 -16.57 -10.66
C ALA A 466 -2.31 -17.37 -10.46
N HIS A 467 -2.02 -18.23 -11.43
CA HIS A 467 -0.78 -18.97 -11.51
C HIS A 467 0.09 -18.37 -12.62
N PRO A 468 1.22 -17.73 -12.27
CA PRO A 468 2.13 -17.22 -13.27
C PRO A 468 2.64 -18.37 -14.16
N PRO A 469 2.65 -18.20 -15.49
CA PRO A 469 3.11 -19.25 -16.39
C PRO A 469 4.59 -19.56 -16.14
N GLN A 470 4.95 -20.83 -16.30
CA GLN A 470 6.35 -21.25 -16.21
C GLN A 470 7.10 -20.86 -17.50
N PRO A 471 8.39 -20.49 -17.40
CA PRO A 471 9.18 -20.22 -18.59
C PRO A 471 9.28 -21.50 -19.44
N PRO A 472 9.16 -21.40 -20.78
CA PRO A 472 9.39 -22.51 -21.68
C PRO A 472 10.79 -23.11 -21.53
N ALA A 473 10.95 -24.41 -21.80
CA ALA A 473 12.19 -25.13 -21.56
C ALA A 473 13.38 -24.55 -22.36
N ALA A 474 13.15 -24.19 -23.63
CA ALA A 474 14.18 -23.59 -24.49
C ALA A 474 14.39 -22.08 -24.26
N LEU A 475 13.67 -21.42 -23.34
CA LEU A 475 13.79 -19.97 -23.16
C LEU A 475 15.19 -19.57 -22.67
N SER A 476 15.77 -20.32 -21.71
CA SER A 476 17.13 -20.07 -21.22
C SER A 476 18.17 -20.24 -22.34
N GLU A 477 17.98 -21.21 -23.23
CA GLU A 477 18.84 -21.40 -24.40
C GLU A 477 18.72 -20.20 -25.35
N ALA A 478 17.49 -19.75 -25.65
CA ALA A 478 17.24 -18.60 -26.52
C ALA A 478 17.96 -17.31 -26.03
N PHE A 479 17.94 -17.05 -24.72
CA PHE A 479 18.66 -15.90 -24.14
C PHE A 479 20.19 -16.04 -24.26
N ARG A 480 20.73 -17.25 -24.27
CA ARG A 480 22.18 -17.53 -24.36
C ARG A 480 22.70 -17.69 -25.78
N MET A 481 21.83 -17.85 -26.78
CA MET A 481 22.25 -17.93 -28.19
C MET A 481 23.04 -16.67 -28.63
N GLU A 482 24.09 -16.88 -29.41
CA GLU A 482 24.86 -15.80 -30.04
C GLU A 482 24.12 -15.22 -31.27
N PRO A 483 24.28 -13.92 -31.59
CA PRO A 483 25.05 -12.93 -30.84
C PRO A 483 24.37 -12.52 -29.53
N ALA A 484 25.15 -12.38 -28.46
CA ALA A 484 24.67 -11.77 -27.22
C ALA A 484 24.20 -10.33 -27.49
N GLY A 485 23.09 -9.93 -26.86
CA GLY A 485 22.59 -8.57 -26.97
C GLY A 485 21.13 -8.37 -26.59
N PRO A 486 20.63 -7.14 -26.74
CA PRO A 486 19.24 -6.80 -26.45
C PRO A 486 18.24 -7.68 -27.18
N THR A 487 17.23 -8.14 -26.43
CA THR A 487 16.26 -9.12 -26.90
C THR A 487 14.84 -8.55 -26.84
N LEU A 488 14.03 -8.80 -27.86
CA LEU A 488 12.59 -8.54 -27.85
C LEU A 488 11.86 -9.86 -27.72
N VAL A 489 10.97 -9.97 -26.73
CA VAL A 489 10.09 -11.13 -26.57
C VAL A 489 8.72 -10.78 -27.13
N LEU A 490 8.19 -11.62 -28.02
CA LEU A 490 6.85 -11.49 -28.58
C LEU A 490 5.89 -12.51 -27.95
N PRO A 491 4.64 -12.11 -27.66
CA PRO A 491 4.04 -10.81 -27.96
C PRO A 491 4.54 -9.68 -27.03
N ILE A 492 4.66 -8.46 -27.57
CA ILE A 492 4.93 -7.25 -26.80
C ILE A 492 3.60 -6.57 -26.47
N HIS A 493 3.25 -6.48 -25.19
CA HIS A 493 1.93 -6.03 -24.76
C HIS A 493 1.99 -5.31 -23.42
N LEU A 494 1.18 -4.24 -23.25
CA LEU A 494 1.15 -3.41 -22.03
C LEU A 494 1.07 -4.25 -20.75
N THR A 495 0.08 -5.15 -20.65
CA THR A 495 -0.10 -5.99 -19.46
C THR A 495 0.60 -7.34 -19.55
N GLY A 496 1.01 -7.76 -20.75
CA GLY A 496 1.63 -9.07 -20.99
C GLY A 496 3.13 -9.07 -20.69
N ASP A 497 3.78 -7.91 -20.81
CA ASP A 497 5.23 -7.75 -20.66
C ASP A 497 5.75 -8.06 -19.23
N SER A 498 4.87 -8.12 -18.23
CA SER A 498 5.26 -8.58 -16.89
C SER A 498 5.69 -10.05 -16.85
N ILE A 499 5.24 -10.88 -17.80
CA ILE A 499 5.65 -12.28 -17.91
C ILE A 499 7.11 -12.41 -18.34
N PRO A 500 7.57 -11.84 -19.48
CA PRO A 500 8.99 -11.89 -19.84
C PRO A 500 9.89 -11.20 -18.82
N MET A 501 9.41 -10.16 -18.12
CA MET A 501 10.12 -9.58 -16.97
C MET A 501 10.34 -10.62 -15.85
N LEU A 502 9.30 -11.35 -15.46
CA LEU A 502 9.40 -12.40 -14.45
C LEU A 502 10.37 -13.51 -14.89
N TRP A 503 10.32 -13.92 -16.16
CA TRP A 503 11.20 -14.95 -16.69
C TRP A 503 12.67 -14.50 -16.77
N SER A 504 12.93 -13.19 -16.94
CA SER A 504 14.29 -12.66 -17.02
C SER A 504 15.08 -12.81 -15.71
N ILE A 505 14.40 -13.04 -14.57
CA ILE A 505 15.03 -13.18 -13.25
C ILE A 505 16.07 -14.31 -13.24
N LYS A 506 15.70 -15.50 -13.75
CA LYS A 506 16.58 -16.68 -13.77
C LYS A 506 17.77 -16.51 -14.73
N GLU A 507 17.64 -15.64 -15.73
CA GLU A 507 18.66 -15.41 -16.73
C GLU A 507 19.63 -14.28 -16.36
N GLY A 508 19.54 -13.74 -15.14
CA GLY A 508 20.40 -12.65 -14.68
C GLY A 508 20.04 -11.30 -15.29
N PHE A 509 18.74 -11.07 -15.52
CA PHE A 509 18.19 -9.82 -16.03
C PHE A 509 18.82 -9.34 -17.37
N PRO A 510 18.78 -10.18 -18.44
CA PRO A 510 19.21 -9.75 -19.76
C PRO A 510 18.40 -8.53 -20.22
N VAL A 511 19.02 -7.62 -20.97
CA VAL A 511 18.35 -6.42 -21.46
C VAL A 511 17.26 -6.81 -22.46
N ILE A 512 16.02 -6.47 -22.13
CA ILE A 512 14.83 -6.72 -22.93
C ILE A 512 14.17 -5.42 -23.40
N ALA A 513 13.62 -5.46 -24.61
CA ALA A 513 12.82 -4.36 -25.15
C ALA A 513 11.44 -4.25 -24.45
N ASN A 514 10.93 -5.37 -23.94
CA ASN A 514 9.69 -5.44 -23.18
C ASN A 514 9.76 -4.64 -21.87
N GLY A 515 8.60 -4.30 -21.34
CA GLY A 515 8.45 -3.72 -20.02
C GLY A 515 7.01 -3.33 -19.73
N ASN A 516 6.59 -3.51 -18.47
CA ASN A 516 5.31 -3.03 -17.97
C ASN A 516 5.55 -2.20 -16.71
N THR A 517 5.20 -0.91 -16.73
CA THR A 517 5.24 -0.03 -15.54
C THR A 517 4.13 1.03 -15.64
N GLY A 518 4.11 1.98 -14.70
CA GLY A 518 3.16 3.10 -14.73
C GLY A 518 3.34 4.08 -15.89
N ASN A 519 4.49 4.08 -16.57
CA ASN A 519 4.80 4.95 -17.70
C ASN A 519 5.54 4.20 -18.82
N TYR A 520 5.41 4.65 -20.07
CA TYR A 520 5.97 3.97 -21.24
C TYR A 520 6.79 4.95 -22.08
N PRO A 521 8.07 4.65 -22.38
CA PRO A 521 8.88 5.52 -23.22
C PRO A 521 8.44 5.42 -24.68
N LYS A 522 8.77 6.45 -25.47
CA LYS A 522 8.44 6.50 -26.91
C LYS A 522 9.00 5.30 -27.67
N SER A 523 10.25 4.91 -27.37
CA SER A 523 10.90 3.75 -27.99
C SER A 523 10.09 2.46 -27.83
N TRP A 524 9.52 2.20 -26.65
CA TRP A 524 8.65 1.03 -26.46
C TRP A 524 7.39 1.10 -27.33
N THR A 525 6.79 2.29 -27.45
CA THR A 525 5.59 2.49 -28.29
C THR A 525 5.90 2.28 -29.78
N GLU A 526 7.06 2.74 -30.24
CA GLU A 526 7.54 2.56 -31.61
C GLU A 526 7.86 1.09 -31.90
N LEU A 527 8.58 0.42 -31.01
CA LEU A 527 8.90 -1.01 -31.11
C LEU A 527 7.64 -1.88 -31.09
N SER A 528 6.67 -1.59 -30.22
CA SER A 528 5.39 -2.32 -30.15
C SER A 528 4.63 -2.23 -31.48
N LYS A 529 4.59 -1.04 -32.10
CA LYS A 529 3.99 -0.85 -33.43
C LYS A 529 4.74 -1.61 -34.52
N ALA A 530 6.08 -1.49 -34.56
CA ALA A 530 6.91 -2.19 -35.54
C ALA A 530 6.77 -3.72 -35.44
N ALA A 531 6.62 -4.24 -34.21
CA ALA A 531 6.46 -5.67 -33.96
C ALA A 531 5.19 -6.28 -34.59
N THR A 532 4.14 -5.51 -34.81
CA THR A 532 2.92 -6.00 -35.49
C THR A 532 3.16 -6.41 -36.95
N ALA A 533 4.14 -5.77 -37.60
CA ALA A 533 4.54 -6.03 -38.99
C ALA A 533 5.73 -7.01 -39.09
N PHE A 534 6.25 -7.51 -37.97
CA PHE A 534 7.40 -8.41 -37.97
C PHE A 534 7.06 -9.82 -38.47
N PRO A 535 7.97 -10.51 -39.19
CA PRO A 535 9.14 -9.98 -39.88
C PRO A 535 8.77 -9.25 -41.18
N SER A 536 9.33 -8.06 -41.38
CA SER A 536 9.31 -7.26 -42.61
C SER A 536 10.60 -6.41 -42.68
N PRO A 537 11.07 -5.95 -43.87
CA PRO A 537 12.29 -5.14 -43.99
C PRO A 537 12.29 -3.95 -43.02
N ARG A 538 11.18 -3.20 -42.99
CA ARG A 538 11.00 -2.07 -42.09
C ARG A 538 11.10 -2.44 -40.62
N SER A 539 10.37 -3.47 -40.17
CA SER A 539 10.44 -3.89 -38.75
C SER A 539 11.84 -4.39 -38.35
N VAL A 540 12.57 -5.03 -39.27
CA VAL A 540 13.93 -5.51 -39.04
C VAL A 540 14.90 -4.35 -38.90
N ASP A 541 14.81 -3.36 -39.78
CA ASP A 541 15.62 -2.14 -39.72
C ASP A 541 15.31 -1.30 -38.47
N ASP A 542 14.02 -1.18 -38.12
CA ASP A 542 13.57 -0.51 -36.89
C ASP A 542 14.15 -1.20 -35.64
N PHE A 543 14.12 -2.53 -35.59
CA PHE A 543 14.69 -3.31 -34.48
C PHE A 543 16.21 -3.17 -34.39
N LYS A 544 16.91 -3.24 -35.52
CA LYS A 544 18.37 -3.04 -35.57
C LYS A 544 18.80 -1.63 -35.16
N SER A 545 18.06 -0.60 -35.57
CA SER A 545 18.36 0.79 -35.19
C SER A 545 18.24 1.02 -33.67
N HIS A 546 17.40 0.25 -32.99
CA HIS A 546 17.30 0.23 -31.53
C HIS A 546 18.31 -0.72 -30.85
N GLY A 547 19.13 -1.44 -31.63
CA GLY A 547 20.15 -2.36 -31.12
C GLY A 547 19.62 -3.75 -30.75
N ILE A 548 18.39 -4.10 -31.13
CA ILE A 548 17.83 -5.45 -30.93
C ILE A 548 18.59 -6.44 -31.80
N ARG A 549 19.08 -7.50 -31.18
CA ARG A 549 19.83 -8.57 -31.85
C ARG A 549 19.01 -9.85 -32.02
N LYS A 550 18.07 -10.08 -31.10
CA LYS A 550 17.25 -11.28 -31.07
C LYS A 550 15.78 -10.95 -30.85
N VAL A 551 14.90 -11.61 -31.60
CA VAL A 551 13.46 -11.62 -31.35
C VAL A 551 13.05 -13.04 -30.98
N ILE A 552 12.58 -13.23 -29.75
CA ILE A 552 12.09 -14.51 -29.25
C ILE A 552 10.57 -14.49 -29.34
N VAL A 553 9.99 -15.44 -30.08
CA VAL A 553 8.54 -15.59 -30.18
C VAL A 553 8.13 -16.81 -29.35
N ILE A 554 7.22 -16.59 -28.40
CA ILE A 554 6.70 -17.63 -27.50
C ILE A 554 5.29 -18.00 -27.94
N ARG A 555 5.13 -19.19 -28.52
CA ARG A 555 3.88 -19.64 -29.15
C ARG A 555 2.73 -19.72 -28.15
N SER A 556 2.99 -20.16 -26.93
CA SER A 556 2.00 -20.28 -25.85
C SER A 556 1.47 -18.93 -25.36
N LEU A 557 2.19 -17.83 -25.60
CA LEU A 557 1.74 -16.48 -25.30
C LEU A 557 1.02 -15.80 -26.48
N LEU A 558 1.06 -16.38 -27.67
CA LEU A 558 0.31 -15.87 -28.83
C LEU A 558 -1.18 -16.16 -28.61
N GLU A 559 -1.88 -15.21 -27.99
CA GLU A 559 -3.32 -15.34 -27.78
C GLU A 559 -4.08 -15.35 -29.11
N ARG A 560 -5.03 -16.30 -29.23
CA ARG A 560 -6.16 -16.18 -30.15
C ARG A 560 -7.06 -15.04 -29.64
N PRO A 561 -7.59 -14.16 -30.51
CA PRO A 561 -8.42 -13.03 -30.10
C PRO A 561 -9.55 -13.49 -29.16
N ARG A 562 -9.67 -12.85 -28.00
CA ARG A 562 -10.61 -13.26 -26.94
C ARG A 562 -12.08 -12.96 -27.28
N SER A 563 -12.32 -12.11 -28.28
CA SER A 563 -13.63 -11.83 -28.87
C SER A 563 -13.49 -11.24 -30.29
N ALA A 564 -14.60 -11.12 -31.03
CA ALA A 564 -14.62 -10.48 -32.36
C ALA A 564 -14.26 -8.97 -32.32
N ASP A 565 -14.34 -8.33 -31.15
CA ASP A 565 -13.99 -6.91 -30.94
C ASP A 565 -12.56 -6.72 -30.41
N ASP A 566 -11.81 -7.80 -30.19
CA ASP A 566 -10.43 -7.76 -29.69
C ASP A 566 -9.47 -7.30 -30.81
N LYS A 567 -9.15 -6.00 -30.78
CA LYS A 567 -8.22 -5.35 -31.71
C LYS A 567 -6.75 -5.54 -31.34
N SER A 568 -6.43 -6.43 -30.40
CA SER A 568 -5.04 -6.68 -30.01
C SER A 568 -4.23 -7.17 -31.22
N PRO A 569 -3.02 -6.65 -31.45
CA PRO A 569 -2.20 -7.08 -32.57
C PRO A 569 -1.89 -8.58 -32.47
N THR A 570 -2.26 -9.34 -33.50
CA THR A 570 -2.01 -10.78 -33.55
C THR A 570 -0.60 -11.04 -34.06
N TYR A 571 0.27 -11.46 -33.15
CA TYR A 571 1.66 -11.80 -33.44
C TYR A 571 1.81 -13.19 -34.10
N GLU A 572 0.74 -13.96 -34.26
CA GLU A 572 0.74 -15.25 -34.98
C GLU A 572 1.34 -15.14 -36.39
N ARG A 573 1.08 -14.03 -37.08
CA ARG A 573 1.61 -13.78 -38.42
C ARG A 573 3.14 -13.72 -38.45
N ALA A 574 3.80 -13.41 -37.34
CA ALA A 574 5.26 -13.42 -37.27
C ALA A 574 5.85 -14.80 -37.55
N LEU A 575 5.13 -15.87 -37.22
CA LEU A 575 5.57 -17.25 -37.45
C LEU A 575 5.28 -17.75 -38.87
N LEU A 576 4.38 -17.08 -39.60
CA LEU A 576 3.93 -17.46 -40.94
C LEU A 576 4.64 -16.70 -42.07
N ARG A 577 5.14 -15.50 -41.80
CA ARG A 577 5.82 -14.65 -42.80
C ARG A 577 7.19 -15.25 -43.15
N SER A 578 7.56 -15.18 -44.43
CA SER A 578 8.86 -15.63 -44.94
C SER A 578 9.98 -14.70 -44.46
N VAL A 579 11.12 -15.29 -44.11
CA VAL A 579 12.37 -14.57 -43.82
C VAL A 579 13.29 -14.46 -45.05
N GLN A 580 12.89 -15.02 -46.19
CA GLN A 580 13.70 -15.01 -47.41
C GLN A 580 13.94 -13.58 -47.89
N GLY A 581 15.21 -13.22 -48.10
CA GLY A 581 15.62 -11.88 -48.51
C GLY A 581 15.71 -10.86 -47.37
N LEU A 582 15.44 -11.27 -46.12
CA LEU A 582 15.68 -10.45 -44.93
C LEU A 582 17.02 -10.84 -44.29
N PRO A 583 17.73 -9.88 -43.66
CA PRO A 583 18.96 -10.16 -42.91
C PRO A 583 18.63 -10.75 -41.53
N VAL A 584 17.89 -11.88 -41.52
CA VAL A 584 17.37 -12.55 -40.33
C VAL A 584 17.50 -14.07 -40.48
N THR A 585 17.98 -14.74 -39.44
CA THR A 585 17.95 -16.21 -39.36
C THR A 585 16.88 -16.65 -38.37
N ARG A 586 16.00 -17.56 -38.78
CA ARG A 586 15.00 -18.19 -37.92
C ARG A 586 15.51 -19.53 -37.42
N THR A 587 15.41 -19.76 -36.12
CA THR A 587 15.73 -21.02 -35.43
C THR A 587 14.55 -21.42 -34.56
N ASP A 588 13.91 -22.55 -34.86
CA ASP A 588 12.88 -23.14 -34.00
C ASP A 588 13.60 -24.04 -32.97
N LEU A 589 13.67 -23.62 -31.70
CA LEU A 589 14.39 -24.34 -30.66
C LEU A 589 13.57 -25.50 -30.08
N ASP A 590 12.28 -25.27 -29.86
CA ASP A 590 11.33 -26.30 -29.46
C ASP A 590 9.92 -25.99 -30.02
N SER A 591 8.91 -26.73 -29.56
CA SER A 591 7.53 -26.55 -29.98
C SER A 591 6.92 -25.22 -29.53
N ASP A 592 7.56 -24.47 -28.63
CA ASP A 592 7.04 -23.24 -28.02
C ASP A 592 7.89 -21.99 -28.33
N VAL A 593 9.21 -22.13 -28.51
CA VAL A 593 10.17 -21.03 -28.63
C VAL A 593 10.78 -20.98 -30.03
N VAL A 594 10.62 -19.83 -30.68
CA VAL A 594 11.25 -19.53 -31.98
C VAL A 594 12.13 -18.28 -31.84
N VAL A 595 13.37 -18.37 -32.29
CA VAL A 595 14.34 -17.28 -32.21
C VAL A 595 14.64 -16.75 -33.61
N PHE A 596 14.52 -15.44 -33.77
CA PHE A 596 14.96 -14.71 -34.97
C PHE A 596 16.20 -13.90 -34.62
N THR A 597 17.33 -14.25 -35.23
CA THR A 597 18.61 -13.54 -35.09
C THR A 597 18.76 -12.50 -36.18
N LEU A 598 18.98 -11.24 -35.80
CA LEU A 598 19.12 -10.08 -36.69
C LEU A 598 20.62 -9.80 -36.95
N HIS A 599 21.05 -9.86 -38.22
CA HIS A 599 22.48 -9.75 -38.62
C HIS A 599 22.94 -8.33 -38.92
#